data_AF-A0AAU0WC53-F1
#
_entry.id   AF-A0AAU0WC53-F1
#
_cell.length_a   1.000
_cell.length_b   1.000
_cell.length_c   1.000
_cell.angle_alpha   90.00
_cell.angle_beta   90.00
_cell.angle_gamma   90.00
#
_symmetry.space_group_name_H-M   'P 1'
#
loop_
_entity.id
_entity.type
_entity.pdbx_description
1 polymer ?
#
loop_
_entity_poly.entity_id
_entity_poly.type
_entity_poly.pdbx_seq_one_letter_code
_entity_poly.pdbx_strand_id
1 'polypeptide(L)'
;MAAEWHGAVTEARQATGFTGDVVQRTVDGIGTALRLDHRADFYTELGTLSDSGRFEAFLNHWWTQSLADSAPDEDTREQAIDFADVAVSLYARFADGSTATQAEIEALVTGAEAS
;
A
#
# COMPACT_ATOMS: atom_id res chain seq x y z
N MET A 1 3.69 -12.76 0.67
CA MET A 1 2.84 -11.60 0.29
C MET A 1 1.74 -11.29 1.31
N ALA A 2 0.81 -12.22 1.61
CA ALA A 2 -0.36 -11.91 2.44
C ALA A 2 -0.01 -11.64 3.93
N ALA A 3 1.02 -12.28 4.46
CA ALA A 3 1.45 -12.08 5.85
C ALA A 3 2.18 -10.74 6.03
N GLU A 4 2.99 -10.36 5.05
CA GLU A 4 3.74 -9.10 4.95
C GLU A 4 2.76 -7.93 4.83
N TRP A 5 1.74 -8.07 3.98
CA TRP A 5 0.66 -7.09 3.88
C TRP A 5 -0.11 -6.94 5.20
N HIS A 6 -0.48 -8.05 5.83
CA HIS A 6 -1.19 -8.02 7.11
C HIS A 6 -0.35 -7.38 8.23
N GLY A 7 0.95 -7.67 8.27
CA GLY A 7 1.90 -7.03 9.18
C GLY A 7 1.98 -5.53 8.95
N ALA A 8 2.14 -5.11 7.70
CA ALA A 8 2.22 -3.69 7.32
C ALA A 8 0.96 -2.91 7.70
N VAL A 9 -0.23 -3.46 7.43
CA VAL A 9 -1.52 -2.86 7.83
C VAL A 9 -1.64 -2.75 9.35
N THR A 10 -1.20 -3.76 10.09
CA THR A 10 -1.27 -3.77 11.56
C THR A 10 -0.33 -2.72 12.16
N GLU A 11 0.90 -2.63 11.67
CA GLU A 11 1.88 -1.65 12.14
C GLU A 11 1.48 -0.23 11.73
N ALA A 12 0.96 -0.03 10.51
CA ALA A 12 0.42 1.27 10.08
C ALA A 12 -0.72 1.75 10.98
N ARG A 13 -1.67 0.87 11.36
CA ARG A 13 -2.74 1.22 12.31
C ARG A 13 -2.18 1.69 13.65
N GLN A 14 -1.13 1.03 14.16
CA GLN A 14 -0.50 1.42 15.43
C GLN A 14 0.22 2.76 15.31
N ALA A 15 0.87 3.02 14.18
CA ALA A 15 1.61 4.26 13.94
C ALA A 15 0.71 5.48 13.72
N THR A 16 -0.40 5.33 12.99
CA THR A 16 -1.29 6.46 12.63
C THR A 16 -2.51 6.60 13.56
N GLY A 17 -2.79 5.59 14.38
CA GLY A 17 -3.99 5.55 15.21
C GLY A 17 -5.29 5.36 14.41
N PHE A 18 -5.21 4.85 13.18
CA PHE A 18 -6.36 4.67 12.31
C PHE A 18 -7.37 3.64 12.86
N THR A 19 -8.59 4.11 13.13
CA THR A 19 -9.69 3.31 13.70
C THR A 19 -10.77 2.93 12.68
N GLY A 20 -10.69 3.46 11.45
CA GLY A 20 -11.65 3.18 10.40
C GLY A 20 -11.66 1.73 9.92
N ASP A 21 -12.67 1.40 9.13
CA ASP A 21 -12.77 0.10 8.46
C ASP A 21 -11.66 -0.04 7.42
N VAL A 22 -11.01 -1.20 7.39
CA VAL A 22 -9.99 -1.51 6.39
C VAL A 22 -10.62 -2.31 5.27
N VAL A 23 -10.60 -1.73 4.08
CA VAL A 23 -11.00 -2.41 2.84
C VAL A 23 -10.05 -3.58 2.58
N GLN A 24 -10.58 -4.71 2.12
CA GLN A 24 -9.73 -5.82 1.69
C GLN A 24 -8.96 -5.43 0.43
N ARG A 25 -7.64 -5.60 0.42
CA ARG A 25 -6.76 -5.33 -0.73
C ARG A 25 -6.88 -6.44 -1.79
N THR A 26 -8.08 -6.57 -2.36
CA THR A 26 -8.43 -7.47 -3.46
C THR A 26 -9.22 -6.68 -4.50
N VAL A 27 -9.26 -7.16 -5.75
CA VAL A 27 -10.04 -6.49 -6.81
C VAL A 27 -11.52 -6.32 -6.43
N ASP A 28 -12.10 -7.35 -5.82
CA ASP A 28 -13.50 -7.35 -5.38
C ASP A 28 -13.76 -6.41 -4.19
N GLY A 29 -12.88 -6.46 -3.18
CA GLY A 29 -12.99 -5.60 -1.99
C GLY A 29 -12.85 -4.13 -2.33
N ILE A 30 -11.85 -3.79 -3.15
CA ILE A 30 -11.61 -2.43 -3.64
C ILE A 30 -12.79 -1.96 -4.50
N GLY A 31 -13.18 -2.74 -5.52
CA GLY A 31 -14.28 -2.38 -6.43
C GLY A 31 -15.62 -2.17 -5.70
N THR A 32 -15.85 -2.91 -4.61
CA THR A 32 -17.05 -2.76 -3.76
C THR A 32 -17.03 -1.49 -2.94
N ALA A 33 -15.87 -1.11 -2.40
CA ALA A 33 -15.70 0.05 -1.53
C ALA A 33 -15.59 1.39 -2.30
N LEU A 34 -15.13 1.36 -3.55
CA LEU A 34 -15.04 2.56 -4.38
C LEU A 34 -16.40 3.22 -4.61
N ARG A 35 -16.41 4.55 -4.66
CA ARG A 35 -17.54 5.34 -5.12
C ARG A 35 -17.81 5.07 -6.59
N LEU A 36 -19.07 5.25 -7.00
CA LEU A 36 -19.53 4.88 -8.35
C LEU A 36 -18.77 5.59 -9.48
N ASP A 37 -18.36 6.84 -9.24
CA ASP A 37 -17.56 7.66 -10.14
C ASP A 37 -16.16 7.10 -10.39
N HIS A 38 -15.56 6.43 -9.40
CA HIS A 38 -14.23 5.84 -9.51
C HIS A 38 -14.22 4.39 -10.03
N ARG A 39 -15.34 3.66 -9.94
CA ARG A 39 -15.40 2.25 -10.36
C ARG A 39 -15.12 2.06 -11.85
N ALA A 40 -15.58 2.98 -12.69
CA ALA A 40 -15.37 2.89 -14.14
C ALA A 40 -13.87 2.97 -14.49
N ASP A 41 -13.15 3.90 -13.86
CA ASP A 41 -11.70 4.07 -14.05
C ASP A 41 -10.93 2.86 -13.50
N PHE A 42 -11.30 2.37 -12.33
CA PHE A 42 -10.72 1.16 -11.72
C PHE A 42 -10.78 -0.05 -12.65
N TYR A 43 -11.97 -0.38 -13.19
CA TYR A 43 -12.12 -1.53 -14.08
C TYR A 43 -11.52 -1.31 -15.46
N THR A 44 -11.47 -0.05 -15.93
CA THR A 44 -10.77 0.30 -17.17
C THR A 44 -9.28 0.04 -17.04
N GLU A 45 -8.64 0.56 -15.98
CA GLU A 45 -7.21 0.34 -15.74
C GLU A 45 -6.90 -1.14 -15.56
N LEU A 46 -7.71 -1.89 -14.79
CA LEU A 46 -7.58 -3.33 -14.61
C LEU A 46 -7.52 -4.08 -15.95
N GLY A 47 -8.37 -3.69 -16.92
CA GLY A 47 -8.41 -4.29 -18.25
C GLY A 47 -7.17 -4.00 -19.12
N THR A 48 -6.34 -3.03 -18.74
CA THR A 48 -5.10 -2.68 -19.45
C THR A 48 -3.84 -3.30 -18.85
N LEU A 49 -3.95 -3.92 -17.66
CA LEU A 49 -2.79 -4.48 -16.97
C LEU A 49 -2.28 -5.73 -17.71
N SER A 50 -1.02 -5.66 -18.15
CA SER A 50 -0.36 -6.73 -18.89
C SER A 50 0.82 -7.36 -18.12
N ASP A 51 1.17 -6.81 -16.96
CA ASP A 51 2.38 -7.17 -16.20
C ASP A 51 2.08 -7.24 -14.68
N SER A 52 2.71 -8.20 -14.00
CA SER A 52 2.51 -8.45 -12.57
C SER A 52 3.04 -7.36 -11.66
N GLY A 53 4.12 -6.65 -12.03
CA GLY A 53 4.65 -5.53 -11.24
C GLY A 53 3.69 -4.34 -11.26
N ARG A 54 3.02 -4.09 -12.38
CA ARG A 54 1.97 -3.07 -12.48
C ARG A 54 0.72 -3.43 -11.67
N PHE A 55 0.44 -4.71 -11.49
CA PHE A 55 -0.72 -5.16 -10.72
C PHE A 55 -0.62 -4.83 -9.23
N GLU A 56 0.56 -4.95 -8.62
CA GLU A 56 0.75 -4.57 -7.21
C GLU A 56 0.63 -3.05 -6.99
N ALA A 57 1.20 -2.25 -7.90
CA ALA A 57 1.05 -0.79 -7.88
C ALA A 57 -0.41 -0.36 -8.07
N PHE A 58 -1.12 -1.02 -8.99
CA PHE A 58 -2.56 -0.84 -9.19
C PHE A 58 -3.36 -1.14 -7.91
N LEU A 59 -3.10 -2.27 -7.26
CA LEU A 59 -3.78 -2.61 -6.01
C LEU A 59 -3.49 -1.60 -4.90
N ASN A 60 -2.25 -1.11 -4.77
CA ASN A 60 -1.91 -0.08 -3.78
C ASN A 60 -2.66 1.22 -4.03
N HIS A 61 -2.62 1.72 -5.28
CA HIS A 61 -3.26 2.98 -5.65
C HIS A 61 -4.76 2.95 -5.37
N TRP A 62 -5.46 1.92 -5.86
CA TRP A 62 -6.90 1.84 -5.74
C TRP A 62 -7.37 1.43 -4.34
N TRP A 63 -6.55 0.71 -3.57
CA TRP A 63 -6.84 0.48 -2.17
C TRP A 63 -6.81 1.79 -1.37
N THR A 64 -5.80 2.65 -1.57
CA THR A 64 -5.77 3.99 -0.97
C THR A 64 -7.02 4.80 -1.35
N GLN A 65 -7.38 4.81 -2.63
CA GLN A 65 -8.58 5.51 -3.09
C GLN A 65 -9.86 4.95 -2.44
N SER A 66 -9.96 3.62 -2.28
CA SER A 66 -11.12 2.99 -1.65
C SER A 66 -11.29 3.34 -0.17
N LEU A 67 -10.18 3.53 0.55
CA LEU A 67 -10.20 4.01 1.93
C LEU A 67 -10.63 5.47 2.01
N ALA A 68 -10.09 6.32 1.12
CA ALA A 68 -10.48 7.73 1.03
C ALA A 68 -11.96 7.89 0.67
N ASP A 69 -12.47 7.06 -0.23
CA ASP A 69 -13.87 7.04 -0.66
C ASP A 69 -14.84 6.58 0.44
N SER A 70 -14.35 5.77 1.38
CA SER A 70 -15.12 5.25 2.52
C SER A 70 -15.17 6.22 3.71
N ALA A 71 -14.37 7.29 3.67
CA ALA A 71 -14.34 8.28 4.74
C ALA A 71 -15.60 9.17 4.73
N PRO A 72 -16.22 9.42 5.91
CA PRO A 72 -17.43 10.23 6.01
C PRO A 72 -17.19 11.74 5.84
N ASP A 73 -15.96 12.20 6.07
CA ASP A 73 -15.55 13.61 6.03
C ASP A 73 -14.07 13.75 5.63
N GLU A 74 -13.64 14.99 5.39
CA GLU A 74 -12.30 15.28 4.87
C GLU A 74 -11.19 14.98 5.90
N ASP A 75 -11.43 15.19 7.19
CA ASP A 75 -10.45 14.88 8.25
C ASP A 75 -10.21 13.36 8.33
N THR A 76 -11.29 12.57 8.27
CA THR A 76 -11.20 11.11 8.25
C THR A 76 -10.57 10.61 6.95
N ARG A 77 -10.79 11.32 5.84
CA ARG A 77 -10.19 11.02 4.54
C ARG A 77 -8.68 11.23 4.56
N GLU A 78 -8.22 12.34 5.12
CA GLU A 78 -6.79 12.62 5.29
C GLU A 78 -6.15 11.53 6.16
N GLN A 79 -6.77 11.18 7.29
CA GLN A 79 -6.26 10.11 8.15
C GLN A 79 -6.23 8.74 7.44
N ALA A 80 -7.21 8.44 6.59
CA ALA A 80 -7.26 7.22 5.79
C ALA A 80 -6.13 7.17 4.75
N ILE A 81 -5.81 8.31 4.13
CA ILE A 81 -4.71 8.44 3.17
C ILE A 81 -3.37 8.27 3.87
N ASP A 82 -3.15 8.93 5.02
CA ASP A 82 -1.92 8.80 5.81
C ASP A 82 -1.69 7.35 6.25
N PHE A 83 -2.74 6.70 6.75
CA PHE A 83 -2.72 5.29 7.08
C PHE A 83 -2.34 4.42 5.88
N ALA A 84 -2.90 4.71 4.71
CA ALA A 84 -2.65 3.94 3.52
C ALA A 84 -1.21 4.10 3.00
N ASP A 85 -0.67 5.31 3.04
CA ASP A 85 0.71 5.61 2.64
C ASP A 85 1.73 4.89 3.53
N VAL A 86 1.51 4.92 4.85
CA VAL A 86 2.35 4.17 5.82
C VAL A 86 2.25 2.67 5.57
N ALA A 87 1.05 2.13 5.33
CA ALA A 87 0.86 0.69 5.07
C ALA A 87 1.56 0.24 3.78
N VAL A 88 1.46 1.01 2.69
CA VAL A 88 2.13 0.70 1.42
C VAL A 88 3.65 0.80 1.56
N SER A 89 4.15 1.81 2.28
CA SER A 89 5.59 1.98 2.55
C SER A 89 6.17 0.83 3.36
N LEU A 90 5.48 0.41 4.42
CA LEU A 90 5.87 -0.75 5.23
C LEU A 90 5.80 -2.05 4.44
N TYR A 91 4.78 -2.21 3.60
CA TYR A 91 4.65 -3.39 2.75
C TYR A 91 5.78 -3.48 1.72
N ALA A 92 6.14 -2.38 1.06
CA ALA A 92 7.29 -2.33 0.16
C ALA A 92 8.58 -2.72 0.88
N ARG A 93 8.80 -2.21 2.10
CA ARG A 93 9.94 -2.58 2.94
C ARG A 93 9.96 -4.06 3.30
N PHE A 94 8.82 -4.66 3.62
CA PHE A 94 8.74 -6.09 3.95
C PHE A 94 8.87 -7.00 2.73
N ALA A 95 8.36 -6.56 1.57
CA ALA A 95 8.39 -7.33 0.34
C ALA A 95 9.76 -7.31 -0.37
N ASP A 96 10.51 -6.20 -0.28
CA ASP A 96 11.84 -6.09 -0.88
C ASP A 96 12.89 -6.95 -0.17
N GLY A 97 12.61 -7.44 1.04
CA GLY A 97 13.48 -8.36 1.79
C GLY A 97 14.84 -7.81 2.19
N SER A 98 15.25 -6.64 1.69
CA SER A 98 16.45 -5.94 2.10
C SER A 98 16.27 -5.32 3.47
N THR A 99 16.48 -6.15 4.50
CA THR A 99 17.12 -5.66 5.72
C THR A 99 18.59 -5.44 5.40
N ALA A 100 18.91 -4.49 4.52
CA ALA A 100 20.29 -4.02 4.41
C ALA A 100 20.64 -3.51 5.80
N THR A 101 21.45 -4.28 6.51
CA THR A 101 21.95 -3.91 7.82
C THR A 101 22.72 -2.61 7.66
N GLN A 102 22.83 -1.83 8.74
CA GLN A 102 23.58 -0.57 8.66
C GLN A 102 25.02 -0.78 8.15
N ALA A 103 25.59 -1.98 8.38
CA ALA A 103 26.87 -2.40 7.81
C ALA A 103 26.86 -2.60 6.28
N GLU A 104 25.78 -3.14 5.70
CA GLU A 104 25.65 -3.32 4.25
C GLU A 104 25.41 -1.98 3.53
N ILE A 105 24.69 -1.06 4.18
CA ILE A 105 24.52 0.32 3.69
C ILE A 105 25.87 1.05 3.72
N GLU A 106 26.63 0.91 4.81
CA GLU A 106 27.96 1.53 4.93
C GLU A 106 28.97 0.96 3.92
N ALA A 107 28.92 -0.35 3.63
CA ALA A 107 29.75 -1.00 2.62
C ALA A 107 29.44 -0.51 1.19
N LEU A 108 28.16 -0.32 0.85
CA LEU A 108 27.73 0.26 -0.44
C LEU A 108 28.17 1.72 -0.59
N VAL A 109 28.09 2.52 0.48
CA VAL A 109 28.48 3.94 0.48
C VAL A 109 30.00 4.12 0.43
N THR A 110 30.76 3.24 1.07
CA THR A 110 32.23 3.31 1.10
C THR A 110 32.91 2.62 -0.08
N GLY A 111 32.16 1.93 -0.94
CA GLY A 111 32.69 1.28 -2.15
C GLY A 111 33.71 0.18 -1.83
N ALA A 112 33.58 -0.48 -0.67
CA ALA A 112 34.49 -1.53 -0.28
C ALA A 112 34.11 -2.83 -1.01
N GLU A 113 34.63 -2.99 -2.23
CA GLU A 113 34.65 -4.29 -2.90
C GLU A 113 35.47 -5.26 -2.04
N ALA A 114 34.82 -6.30 -1.50
CA ALA A 114 35.50 -7.33 -0.74
C ALA A 114 36.53 -8.02 -1.65
N SER A 115 37.81 -7.84 -1.33
CA SER A 115 38.93 -8.61 -1.89
C SER A 115 38.94 -10.04 -1.37
#